data_AF-A0A0C4MW25-F1
#
_entry.id   AF-A0A0C4MW25-F1
#
_cell.length_a   1.000
_cell.length_b   1.000
_cell.length_c   1.000
_cell.angle_alpha   90.00
_cell.angle_beta   90.00
_cell.angle_gamma   90.00
#
_symmetry.space_group_name_H-M   'P 1'
#
loop_
_entity.id
_entity.type
_entity.pdbx_description
1 polymer ?
#
loop_
_entity_poly.entity_id
_entity_poly.type
_entity_poly.pdbx_seq_one_letter_code
_entity_poly.pdbx_strand_id
1 'polypeptide(L)' 'FLGVMDFDVKSGKVADFRYRLLPVFANQLKPDQAMAALITKVRAPYEARLAEQLAVTDGLLYRRGNFNGT' A
#
# COMPACT_ATOMS: atom_id res chain seq x y z
N PHE A 1 -1.79 -0.08 -5.07
CA PHE A 1 -1.53 0.63 -6.33
C PHE A 1 -1.32 2.10 -6.04
N LEU A 2 -0.50 2.79 -6.83
CA LEU A 2 -0.38 4.24 -6.86
C LEU A 2 -1.16 4.75 -8.08
N GLY A 3 -2.17 5.59 -7.85
CA GLY A 3 -2.86 6.28 -8.94
C GLY A 3 -1.98 7.40 -9.46
N VAL A 4 -1.63 7.36 -10.75
CA VAL A 4 -0.85 8.39 -11.42
C VAL A 4 -1.73 9.06 -12.45
N MET A 5 -1.87 10.38 -12.33
CA MET A 5 -2.66 11.21 -13.22
C MET A 5 -1.74 12.30 -13.79
N ASP A 6 -1.43 12.15 -15.06
CA ASP A 6 -0.59 13.10 -15.80
C ASP A 6 -1.52 14.06 -16.56
N PHE A 7 -1.37 15.37 -16.34
CA PHE A 7 -2.16 16.40 -17.01
C PHE A 7 -1.36 17.14 -18.09
N ASP A 8 -1.99 17.42 -19.22
CA ASP A 8 -1.52 18.40 -20.20
C ASP A 8 -2.25 19.73 -19.95
N VAL A 9 -1.52 20.78 -19.57
CA VAL A 9 -2.09 22.10 -19.23
C VAL A 9 -1.65 23.14 -20.26
N LYS A 10 -2.64 23.76 -20.92
CA LYS A 10 -2.43 24.78 -21.96
C LYS A 10 -3.28 26.01 -21.66
N SER A 11 -2.64 27.18 -21.72
CA SER A 11 -3.30 28.47 -21.46
C SER A 11 -4.09 28.52 -20.15
N GLY A 12 -3.54 27.88 -19.09
CA GLY A 12 -4.16 27.83 -17.77
C GLY A 12 -5.36 26.87 -17.65
N LYS A 13 -5.61 26.00 -18.64
CA LYS A 13 -6.68 25.00 -18.61
C LYS A 13 -6.12 23.60 -18.87
N VAL A 14 -6.71 22.58 -18.26
CA VAL A 14 -6.40 21.17 -18.58
C VAL A 14 -6.95 20.87 -19.96
N ALA A 15 -6.05 20.55 -20.90
CA ALA A 15 -6.38 20.20 -22.27
C ALA A 15 -6.56 18.68 -22.45
N ASP A 16 -5.81 17.88 -21.69
CA ASP A 16 -5.86 16.42 -21.72
C ASP A 16 -5.35 15.81 -20.40
N PHE A 17 -5.62 14.53 -20.17
CA PHE A 17 -5.04 13.79 -19.06
C PHE A 17 -4.84 12.30 -19.39
N ARG A 18 -3.85 11.69 -18.74
CA ARG A 18 -3.59 10.24 -18.78
C ARG A 18 -3.60 9.70 -17.38
N TYR A 19 -4.41 8.67 -17.16
CA TYR A 19 -4.48 7.99 -15.87
C TYR A 19 -4.01 6.55 -15.97
N ARG A 20 -3.20 6.13 -15.00
CA ARG A 20 -2.76 4.74 -14.86
C ARG A 20 -2.62 4.35 -13.39
N LEU A 21 -2.88 3.07 -13.11
CA LEU A 21 -2.61 2.46 -11.81
C LEU A 21 -1.27 1.75 -11.85
N LEU A 22 -0.31 2.22 -11.07
CA LEU A 22 0.97 1.54 -10.92
C LEU A 22 0.89 0.53 -9.77
N PRO A 23 1.20 -0.76 -10.02
CA PRO A 23 1.29 -1.73 -8.93
C PRO A 23 2.48 -1.39 -8.03
N VAL A 24 2.31 -1.57 -6.72
CA VAL A 24 3.37 -1.38 -5.73
C VAL A 24 3.78 -2.76 -5.23
N PHE A 25 4.84 -3.31 -5.82
CA PHE A 25 5.40 -4.60 -5.44
C PHE A 25 6.55 -4.39 -4.45
N ALA A 26 6.30 -4.61 -3.15
CA ALA A 26 7.28 -4.33 -2.10
C ALA A 26 8.59 -5.13 -2.25
N ASN A 27 8.56 -6.31 -2.86
CA ASN A 27 9.71 -7.16 -3.12
C ASN A 27 10.55 -6.73 -4.34
N GLN A 28 10.08 -5.75 -5.13
CA GLN A 28 10.77 -5.27 -6.35
C GLN A 28 11.21 -3.81 -6.24
N LEU A 29 10.86 -3.13 -5.14
CA LEU A 29 11.17 -1.72 -4.92
C LEU A 29 12.17 -1.58 -3.77
N LYS A 30 13.20 -0.75 -3.97
CA LYS A 30 14.11 -0.39 -2.87
C LYS A 30 13.30 0.41 -1.83
N PRO A 31 13.36 0.06 -0.54
CA PRO A 31 12.68 0.83 0.49
C PRO A 31 13.33 2.21 0.64
N ASP A 32 12.49 3.22 0.90
CA ASP A 32 12.96 4.52 1.34
C ASP A 32 13.59 4.40 2.74
N GLN A 33 14.79 4.97 2.91
CA GLN A 33 15.57 4.79 4.15
C GLN A 33 14.94 5.52 5.33
N ALA A 34 14.43 6.73 5.13
CA ALA A 34 13.84 7.52 6.20
C ALA A 34 12.54 6.87 6.70
N MET A 35 11.73 6.37 5.77
CA MET A 35 10.50 5.66 6.10
C MET A 35 10.77 4.33 6.80
N ALA A 36 11.76 3.55 6.34
CA ALA A 36 12.16 2.31 7.00
C ALA A 36 12.59 2.57 8.46
N ALA A 37 13.44 3.59 8.68
CA ALA A 37 13.89 3.96 10.03
C ALA A 37 12.72 4.40 10.93
N LEU A 38 11.77 5.17 10.39
CA LEU A 38 10.58 5.58 11.12
C LEU A 38 9.73 4.38 11.55
N ILE A 39 9.47 3.45 10.62
CA ILE A 39 8.69 2.24 10.90
C ILE A 39 9.36 1.42 12.02
N THR A 40 10.67 1.20 11.92
CA THR A 40 11.44 0.49 12.96
C THR A 40 11.31 1.17 14.31
N LYS A 41 11.50 2.50 14.37
CA LYS A 41 11.36 3.26 15.62
C LYS A 41 9.98 3.12 16.26
N VAL A 42 8.92 3.22 15.46
CA VAL A 42 7.54 3.15 15.94
C VAL A 42 7.18 1.74 16.42
N ARG A 43 7.68 0.70 15.73
CA ARG A 43 7.37 -0.69 16.07
C ARG A 43 8.22 -1.27 17.19
N ALA A 44 9.41 -0.73 17.45
CA ALA A 44 10.36 -1.26 18.42
C ALA A 44 9.76 -1.64 19.79
N PRO A 45 8.87 -0.84 20.42
CA PRO A 45 8.29 -1.21 21.72
C PRO A 45 7.32 -2.41 21.67
N TYR A 46 6.86 -2.78 20.47
CA TYR A 46 5.79 -3.76 20.26
C TYR A 46 6.23 -4.95 19.41
N GLU A 47 7.49 -4.99 18.98
CA GLU A 47 7.99 -5.94 17.98
C GLU A 47 7.67 -7.40 18.35
N ALA A 48 7.94 -7.80 19.60
CA ALA A 48 7.67 -9.16 20.08
C ALA A 48 6.19 -9.53 20.00
N ARG A 49 5.30 -8.59 20.36
CA ARG A 49 3.85 -8.80 20.33
C ARG A 49 3.31 -8.83 18.90
N LEU A 50 3.84 -7.99 18.01
CA LEU A 50 3.43 -7.93 16.61
C LEU A 50 3.92 -9.15 15.81
N ALA A 51 5.03 -9.76 16.22
CA ALA A 51 5.60 -10.95 15.60
C ALA A 51 5.06 -12.27 16.19
N GLU A 52 4.23 -12.23 17.23
CA GLU A 52 3.68 -13.41 17.88
C GLU A 52 2.74 -14.17 16.93
N GLN A 53 3.03 -15.45 16.69
CA GLN A 53 2.16 -16.32 15.92
C GLN A 53 1.00 -16.82 16.80
N LEU A 54 -0.22 -16.33 16.55
CA LEU A 54 -1.40 -16.69 17.35
C LEU A 54 -2.08 -17.99 16.89
N ALA A 55 -2.10 -18.26 15.60
CA ALA A 55 -2.75 -19.43 15.01
C ALA A 55 -2.24 -19.69 13.58
N VAL A 56 -2.56 -20.86 13.05
CA VAL A 56 -2.34 -21.24 11.64
C VAL A 56 -3.69 -21.52 11.00
N THR A 57 -3.87 -21.11 9.74
CA THR A 57 -5.09 -21.35 8.96
C THR A 57 -4.78 -22.31 7.82
N ASP A 58 -5.66 -23.30 7.61
CA ASP A 58 -5.55 -24.25 6.49
C ASP A 58 -6.11 -23.68 5.17
N GLY A 59 -6.76 -22.52 5.22
CA GLY A 59 -7.39 -21.86 4.07
C GLY A 59 -7.10 -20.37 3.97
N LEU A 60 -7.45 -19.80 2.81
CA LEU A 60 -7.31 -18.37 2.52
C LEU A 60 -8.37 -17.56 3.28
N LEU A 61 -7.91 -16.62 4.13
CA LEU A 61 -8.78 -15.67 4.83
C LEU A 61 -8.90 -14.38 4.01
N TYR A 62 -10.11 -14.05 3.55
CA TYR A 62 -10.40 -12.80 2.85
C TYR A 62 -11.54 -12.04 3.56
N ARG A 63 -11.46 -10.70 3.58
CA ARG A 63 -12.46 -9.85 4.24
C ARG A 63 -13.49 -9.26 3.28
N ARG A 64 -13.10 -8.93 2.04
CA ARG A 64 -13.99 -8.24 1.09
C ARG A 64 -14.89 -9.26 0.39
N GLY A 65 -16.20 -9.09 0.47
CA GLY A 65 -17.18 -9.90 -0.25
C GLY A 65 -18.50 -9.16 -0.41
N ASN A 66 -19.25 -9.47 -1.47
CA ASN A 66 -20.51 -8.80 -1.80
C ASN A 66 -21.76 -9.53 -1.29
N PHE A 67 -21.61 -10.78 -0.81
CA PHE A 67 -22.75 -11.64 -0.45
C PHE A 67 -23.24 -11.47 0.99
N ASN A 68 -22.34 -11.08 1.91
CA ASN A 68 -22.64 -11.01 3.35
C ASN A 68 -22.35 -9.62 3.94
N GLY A 69 -22.68 -8.55 3.19
CA GLY A 69 -22.51 -7.12 3.51
C GLY A 69 -21.85 -6.77 4.86
N THR A 70 -20.67 -6.15 4.82
CA THR A 70 -20.10 -5.45 5.99
C THR A 70 -20.66 -4.05 6.11
#